data_AF-A0A9X1VPG7-F1
#
_entry.id   AF-A0A9X1VPG7-F1
#
_cell.length_a   1.000
_cell.length_b   1.000
_cell.length_c   1.000
_cell.angle_alpha   90.00
_cell.angle_beta   90.00
_cell.angle_gamma   90.00
#
_symmetry.space_group_name_H-M   'P 1'
#
loop_
_entity.id
_entity.type
_entity.pdbx_description
1 polymer ?
#
loop_
_entity_poly.entity_id
_entity_poly.type
_entity_poly.pdbx_seq_one_letter_code
_entity_poly.pdbx_strand_id
1 'polypeptide(L)'
;MSKRNKPEDAWLLDAQVQYRIIENKSRWEVSLVFIDSKDPKHLLIQKIGDYHSKRLAEIYARNIQNTAAKDSRGKQKINKDDYHINNN
;
A
#
# COMPACT_ATOMS: atom_id res chain seq x y z
N MET A 1 -2.62 24.76 3.01
CA MET A 1 -2.35 24.63 1.56
C MET A 1 -2.71 23.22 1.11
N SER A 2 -3.89 23.01 0.55
CA SER A 2 -4.30 21.69 0.03
C SER A 2 -3.53 21.41 -1.25
N LYS A 3 -2.69 20.37 -1.26
CA LYS A 3 -2.27 19.73 -2.50
C LYS A 3 -3.55 19.18 -3.15
N ARG A 4 -4.08 19.89 -4.16
CA ARG A 4 -5.18 19.40 -4.98
C ARG A 4 -4.67 18.14 -5.68
N ASN A 5 -5.26 17.00 -5.36
CA ASN A 5 -5.03 15.76 -6.10
C ASN A 5 -5.15 16.07 -7.59
N LYS A 6 -4.13 15.72 -8.38
CA LYS A 6 -4.23 15.86 -9.83
C LYS A 6 -5.36 14.94 -10.30
N PRO A 7 -6.09 15.26 -11.38
CA PRO A 7 -7.12 14.36 -11.91
C PRO A 7 -6.56 12.96 -12.24
N GLU A 8 -5.26 12.89 -12.52
CA GLU A 8 -4.46 11.67 -12.73
C GLU A 8 -4.36 10.77 -11.49
N ASP A 9 -4.62 11.31 -10.29
CA ASP A 9 -4.56 10.58 -9.00
C ASP A 9 -5.95 10.10 -8.56
N ALA A 10 -7.00 10.30 -9.38
CA ALA A 10 -8.36 9.90 -9.03
C ALA A 10 -8.49 8.38 -8.81
N TRP A 11 -7.69 7.57 -9.51
CA TRP A 11 -7.67 6.12 -9.35
C TRP A 11 -7.15 5.67 -7.98
N LEU A 12 -6.35 6.50 -7.28
CA LEU A 12 -5.86 6.20 -5.93
C LEU A 12 -7.00 6.14 -4.90
N LEU A 13 -8.16 6.73 -5.20
CA LEU A 13 -9.34 6.65 -4.34
C LEU A 13 -9.94 5.24 -4.33
N ASP A 14 -9.93 4.57 -5.48
CA ASP A 14 -10.45 3.22 -5.67
C ASP A 14 -9.34 2.15 -5.57
N ALA A 15 -8.09 2.56 -5.39
CA ALA A 15 -6.95 1.67 -5.39
C ALA A 15 -6.91 0.78 -4.14
N GLN A 16 -6.59 -0.50 -4.34
CA GLN A 16 -6.32 -1.42 -3.26
C GLN A 16 -4.97 -1.09 -2.62
N VAL A 17 -4.95 -0.92 -1.30
CA VAL A 17 -3.73 -0.67 -0.55
C VAL A 17 -3.21 -1.97 0.07
N GLN A 18 -2.04 -2.41 -0.38
CA GLN A 18 -1.26 -3.49 0.22
C GLN A 18 0.04 -2.94 0.79
N TYR A 19 0.70 -3.70 1.65
CA TYR A 19 2.05 -3.38 2.12
C TYR A 19 3.02 -4.50 1.76
N ARG A 20 4.26 -4.12 1.49
CA ARG A 20 5.37 -5.03 1.25
C ARG A 20 6.48 -4.72 2.24
N ILE A 21 7.04 -5.77 2.82
CA ILE A 21 8.19 -5.68 3.72
C ILE A 21 9.31 -6.49 3.09
N ILE A 22 10.46 -5.85 2.86
CA ILE A 22 11.64 -6.49 2.27
C ILE A 22 12.82 -6.26 3.19
N GLU A 23 13.61 -7.30 3.44
CA GLU A 23 14.90 -7.15 4.11
C GLU A 23 15.94 -6.67 3.11
N ASN A 24 16.58 -5.54 3.40
CA ASN A 24 17.63 -4.94 2.60
C ASN A 24 18.75 -4.45 3.52
N LYS A 25 19.97 -5.00 3.38
CA LYS A 25 21.16 -4.62 4.18
C LYS A 25 20.88 -4.55 5.69
N SER A 26 20.26 -5.60 6.25
CA SER A 26 19.88 -5.69 7.67
C SER A 26 18.85 -4.65 8.14
N ARG A 27 18.16 -4.00 7.21
CA ARG A 27 17.03 -3.10 7.45
C ARG A 27 15.77 -3.69 6.84
N TRP A 28 14.64 -3.43 7.46
CA TRP A 28 13.34 -3.86 6.98
C TRP A 28 12.65 -2.68 6.31
N GLU A 29 12.65 -2.67 4.98
CA GLU A 29 12.01 -1.63 4.19
C GLU A 29 10.52 -1.90 4.07
N VAL A 30 9.71 -0.93 4.47
CA VAL A 30 8.25 -0.95 4.35
C VAL A 30 7.86 -0.08 3.17
N SER A 31 7.15 -0.68 2.22
CA SER A 31 6.53 0.03 1.10
C SER A 31 5.03 -0.21 1.09
N LEU A 32 4.26 0.81 0.75
CA LEU A 32 2.86 0.68 0.37
C LEU A 32 2.77 0.44 -1.13
N VAL A 33 1.87 -0.46 -1.51
CA VAL A 33 1.56 -0.78 -2.90
C VAL A 33 0.10 -0.43 -3.11
N PHE A 34 -0.15 0.57 -3.94
CA PHE A 34 -1.48 0.93 -4.41
C PHE A 34 -1.69 0.23 -5.75
N ILE A 35 -2.75 -0.57 -5.86
CA ILE A 35 -3.08 -1.32 -7.06
C ILE A 35 -4.39 -0.74 -7.58
N ASP A 36 -4.42 -0.32 -8.84
CA ASP A 36 -5.67 0.14 -9.46
C ASP A 36 -6.65 -1.04 -9.55
N SER A 37 -7.86 -0.83 -9.04
CA SER A 37 -8.93 -1.84 -9.09
C SER A 37 -9.43 -2.10 -10.51
N LYS A 38 -9.19 -1.18 -11.46
CA LYS A 38 -9.62 -1.31 -12.86
C LYS A 38 -8.54 -1.93 -13.76
N ASP A 39 -7.28 -1.69 -13.46
CA ASP A 39 -6.15 -2.28 -14.17
C ASP A 39 -5.07 -2.74 -13.18
N PRO A 40 -4.96 -4.05 -12.88
CA PRO A 40 -3.98 -4.57 -11.94
C PRO A 40 -2.52 -4.39 -12.40
N LYS A 41 -2.27 -3.97 -13.65
CA LYS A 41 -0.93 -3.59 -14.13
C LYS A 41 -0.55 -2.16 -13.71
N HIS A 42 -1.54 -1.34 -13.38
CA HIS A 42 -1.33 0.03 -12.92
C HIS A 42 -1.18 0.02 -11.40
N LEU A 43 0.08 0.11 -10.97
CA LEU A 43 0.44 0.07 -9.55
C LEU A 43 1.40 1.21 -9.20
N LEU A 44 1.26 1.71 -7.98
CA LEU A 44 2.14 2.70 -7.39
C LEU A 44 2.77 2.10 -6.14
N ILE A 45 4.10 2.05 -6.12
CA ILE A 45 4.86 1.61 -4.95
C ILE A 45 5.46 2.85 -4.30
N GLN A 46 5.13 3.05 -3.03
CA GLN A 46 5.68 4.13 -2.23
C GLN A 46 6.44 3.57 -1.04
N LYS A 47 7.75 3.83 -0.99
CA LYS A 47 8.55 3.54 0.19
C LYS A 47 8.15 4.47 1.33
N ILE A 48 7.83 3.89 2.48
CA ILE A 48 7.39 4.63 3.66
C ILE A 48 8.53 4.80 4.66
N GLY A 49 9.39 3.79 4.79
CA GLY A 49 10.54 3.87 5.70
C GLY A 49 11.28 2.55 5.83
N ASP A 50 12.37 2.59 6.58
CA ASP A 50 13.21 1.45 6.90
C ASP A 50 13.34 1.28 8.43
N TYR A 51 13.25 0.04 8.89
CA TYR A 51 13.19 -0.30 10.31
C TYR A 51 14.30 -1.27 10.71
N HIS A 52 14.70 -1.21 11.98
CA HIS A 52 15.76 -2.06 12.55
C HIS A 52 15.31 -3.50 12.77
N SER A 53 14.00 -3.76 12.86
CA SER A 53 13.46 -5.10 13.12
C SER A 53 12.21 -5.37 12.29
N LYS A 54 12.04 -6.65 11.94
CA LYS A 54 10.87 -7.14 11.20
C LYS A 54 9.57 -6.80 11.92
N ARG A 55 9.53 -7.04 13.23
CA ARG A 55 8.35 -6.79 14.06
C ARG A 55 7.93 -5.32 14.07
N LEU A 56 8.88 -4.38 14.10
CA LEU A 56 8.57 -2.96 14.01
C LEU A 56 8.05 -2.59 12.62
N ALA A 57 8.68 -3.12 11.57
CA ALA A 57 8.21 -2.96 10.20
C ALA A 57 6.77 -3.47 10.02
N GLU A 58 6.42 -4.63 10.58
CA GLU A 58 5.09 -5.23 10.51
C GLU A 58 4.02 -4.40 11.24
N ILE A 59 4.32 -3.96 12.47
CA ILE A 59 3.40 -3.12 13.24
C ILE A 59 3.14 -1.81 12.49
N TYR A 60 4.21 -1.19 11.98
CA TYR A 60 4.11 0.06 11.25
C TYR A 60 3.36 -0.13 9.93
N ALA A 61 3.68 -1.17 9.15
CA ALA A 61 3.02 -1.50 7.90
C ALA A 61 1.52 -1.73 8.07
N ARG A 62 1.12 -2.44 9.14
CA ARG A 62 -0.30 -2.65 9.45
C ARG A 62 -1.02 -1.35 9.82
N ASN A 63 -0.37 -0.49 10.61
CA ASN A 63 -0.94 0.79 11.00
C ASN A 63 -1.07 1.74 9.80
N ILE A 64 -0.04 1.86 8.98
CA ILE A 64 -0.06 2.73 7.80
C ILE A 64 -1.04 2.21 6.74
N GLN A 65 -1.15 0.90 6.53
CA GLN A 65 -2.16 0.32 5.65
C GLN A 65 -3.57 0.67 6.14
N ASN A 66 -3.84 0.54 7.45
CA ASN A 66 -5.13 0.89 8.03
C ASN A 66 -5.44 2.39 7.91
N THR A 67 -4.43 3.25 8.05
CA THR A 67 -4.59 4.70 7.88
C THR A 67 -4.83 5.05 6.41
N ALA A 68 -4.05 4.51 5.48
CA ALA A 68 -4.21 4.72 4.05
C ALA A 68 -5.56 4.19 3.53
N ALA A 69 -6.00 3.02 4.02
CA ALA A 69 -7.33 2.46 3.71
C ALA A 69 -8.50 3.23 4.36
N LYS A 70 -8.22 4.08 5.35
CA LYS A 70 -9.21 4.98 5.96
C LYS A 70 -9.19 6.37 5.31
N ASP A 71 -8.04 6.80 4.78
CA ASP A 71 -7.83 8.10 4.14
C ASP A 71 -8.25 8.09 2.66
N SER A 72 -8.43 6.92 2.04
CA SER A 72 -9.19 6.81 0.79
C SER A 72 -10.67 7.15 1.06
N ARG A 73 -11.11 8.29 0.56
CA ARG A 73 -12.46 8.86 0.71
C ARG A 73 -13.52 8.08 -0.07
N GLY A 74 -13.64 6.78 0.19
CA GLY A 74 -14.59 5.86 -0.45
C GLY A 74 -14.10 4.43 -0.26
N LYS A 75 -14.71 3.70 0.68
CA LYS A 75 -14.34 2.30 0.92
C LYS A 75 -14.65 1.44 -0.31
N GLN A 76 -13.65 0.74 -0.83
CA GLN A 76 -13.88 -0.57 -1.44
C GLN A 76 -13.05 -1.62 -0.69
N LYS A 77 -13.67 -2.23 0.33
CA LYS A 77 -13.18 -3.48 0.92
C LYS A 77 -13.39 -4.57 -0.13
N ILE A 78 -12.32 -5.06 -0.74
CA ILE A 78 -12.39 -6.24 -1.59
C ILE A 78 -11.87 -7.45 -0.81
N ASN A 79 -12.54 -8.59 -1.01
CA ASN A 79 -12.26 -9.84 -0.34
C ASN A 79 -10.83 -10.32 -0.63
N LYS A 80 -10.22 -10.92 0.39
CA LYS A 80 -8.83 -11.39 0.35
C LYS A 80 -8.62 -12.57 -0.62
N ASP A 81 -9.72 -13.17 -1.08
CA ASP A 81 -9.74 -14.38 -1.90
C ASP A 81 -9.69 -14.11 -3.42
N ASP A 82 -9.77 -12.85 -3.86
CA ASP A 82 -9.76 -12.50 -5.29
C ASP A 82 -8.35 -12.46 -5.92
N TYR A 83 -7.30 -12.55 -5.11
CA TYR A 83 -5.92 -12.38 -5.58
C TYR A 83 -5.06 -13.60 -5.25
N HIS A 84 -4.96 -14.54 -6.19
CA HIS A 84 -3.92 -15.57 -6.21
C HIS A 84 -2.59 -14.92 -6.63
N ILE A 85 -1.94 -14.21 -5.71
CA ILE A 85 -0.57 -13.75 -5.93
C ILE A 85 0.34 -14.95 -5.69
N ASN A 86 0.77 -15.57 -6.79
CA ASN A 86 1.71 -16.68 -6.79
C ASN A 86 3.05 -16.21 -6.22
N ASN A 87 3.49 -16.84 -5.12
CA ASN A 87 4.78 -16.60 -4.49
C ASN A 87 5.76 -17.58 -5.12
N ASN A 88 6.51 -17.15 -6.13
CA ASN A 88 7.67 -17.89 -6.65
C ASN A 88 8.95 -17.17 -6.25
#